data_AF-A0A1Z5JYF0-F1
#
_entry.id   AF-A0A1Z5JYF0-F1
#
_cell.length_a   1.000
_cell.length_b   1.000
_cell.length_c   1.000
_cell.angle_alpha   90.00
_cell.angle_beta   90.00
_cell.angle_gamma   90.00
#
_symmetry.space_group_name_H-M   'P 1'
#
loop_
_entity.id
_entity.type
_entity.pdbx_description
1 polymer ?
#
loop_
_entity_poly.entity_id
_entity_poly.type
_entity_poly.pdbx_seq_one_letter_code
_entity_poly.pdbx_strand_id
1 'polypeptide(L)'
;MSNEFEVHGLLLRLIPPSLCKPEQKAQWEDDEGEESSTYTLLRKPTSLQEFNPYKQLAVWRENETLTYVVPFGGNSPHLSCEDRKSLTIELGKASPTLYIVGETEDAIVDTAAFFMSFHNWKDSIFHVSTIEDRFYFSGDRSSSSAQLFERISASEIRLTDLSLTAAQSTVLATKPYRISLTLDDCVFEDEGTAFVNALAKRTSSFGSLTFNGQGDDDEDQFGLSRDNLERLLQVKVLEHFGSPMIHEAELALDALCAKVKSVECGIFITYLDPNLLVNGLEGFDIVAENLALSFENEYQGGFPTKTLLAFFRHLGKLGHFKKIKFRFDFKPEVMKIPESIVQELIRTVFANRNLEVLDLTAKRGDLEWDAHLETLLDGLKDHSALRTLKINGSYDAFGRDFSYIRNLISHNRSITVMDKDERIHGDRYGIPAIYSLNRFYCGSKALVVEPPSERAPLVATALLQKCRFSLKRSALLLSDNTDALLDLIQAVPLDECEEALSTAYQVPKRPRRA
;
A
#
# COMPACT_ATOMS: atom_id res chain seq x y z
N MET A 1 -17.52 -39.67 -11.38
CA MET A 1 -17.66 -38.54 -10.44
C MET A 1 -18.32 -39.08 -9.19
N SER A 2 -17.50 -39.59 -8.29
CA SER A 2 -17.86 -40.33 -7.08
C SER A 2 -17.63 -39.43 -5.87
N ASN A 3 -18.58 -39.46 -4.92
CA ASN A 3 -18.67 -38.71 -3.68
C ASN A 3 -17.35 -38.56 -2.89
N GLU A 4 -16.57 -37.53 -3.16
CA GLU A 4 -15.50 -37.06 -2.25
C GLU A 4 -15.99 -36.02 -1.22
N PHE A 5 -17.28 -35.67 -1.22
CA PHE A 5 -17.85 -34.70 -0.28
C PHE A 5 -18.40 -35.30 1.03
N GLU A 6 -18.32 -36.62 1.24
CA GLU A 6 -19.03 -37.29 2.36
C GLU A 6 -18.25 -37.44 3.68
N VAL A 7 -17.04 -36.88 3.82
CA VAL A 7 -16.24 -37.01 5.06
C VAL A 7 -16.10 -35.71 5.86
N HIS A 8 -16.56 -34.57 5.36
CA HIS A 8 -16.65 -33.35 6.15
C HIS A 8 -18.01 -33.29 6.85
N GLY A 9 -18.07 -33.78 8.09
CA GLY A 9 -19.28 -33.73 8.91
C GLY A 9 -19.90 -32.33 8.94
N LEU A 10 -21.24 -32.29 8.92
CA LEU A 10 -22.06 -31.06 8.86
C LEU A 10 -21.54 -30.02 9.87
N LEU A 11 -21.09 -28.86 9.38
CA LEU A 11 -20.62 -27.75 10.21
C LEU A 11 -21.80 -26.98 10.83
N LEU A 12 -22.86 -26.80 10.05
CA LEU A 12 -23.99 -25.93 10.35
C LEU A 12 -25.30 -26.71 10.41
N ARG A 13 -26.17 -26.30 11.33
CA ARG A 13 -27.58 -26.73 11.40
C ARG A 13 -28.49 -25.52 11.25
N LEU A 14 -29.33 -25.56 10.22
CA LEU A 14 -30.37 -24.55 9.99
C LEU A 14 -31.31 -24.47 11.20
N ILE A 15 -31.57 -23.26 11.67
CA ILE A 15 -32.68 -23.00 12.59
C ILE A 15 -33.90 -22.74 11.70
N PRO A 16 -34.95 -23.57 11.77
CA PRO A 16 -36.16 -23.32 11.00
C PRO A 16 -36.69 -21.92 11.28
N PRO A 17 -37.11 -21.13 10.27
CA PRO A 17 -37.59 -19.75 10.48
C PRO A 17 -38.73 -19.64 11.50
N SER A 18 -39.57 -20.67 11.61
CA SER A 18 -40.65 -20.76 12.59
C SER A 18 -40.19 -20.95 14.05
N LEU A 19 -38.93 -21.32 14.25
CA LEU A 19 -38.29 -21.53 15.56
C LEU A 19 -37.29 -20.41 15.91
N CYS A 20 -36.94 -19.54 14.97
CA CYS A 20 -36.07 -18.39 15.24
C CYS A 20 -36.77 -17.40 16.16
N LYS A 21 -36.15 -17.11 17.30
CA LYS A 21 -36.52 -15.94 18.13
C LYS A 21 -36.21 -14.64 17.38
N PRO A 22 -36.85 -13.51 17.73
CA PRO A 22 -36.59 -12.22 17.08
C PRO A 22 -35.10 -11.85 17.02
N GLU A 23 -34.35 -12.15 18.07
CA GLU A 23 -32.91 -11.82 18.16
C GLU A 23 -32.05 -12.70 17.25
N GLN A 24 -32.55 -13.89 16.92
CA GLN A 24 -31.90 -14.87 16.05
C GLN A 24 -32.21 -14.64 14.58
N LYS A 25 -33.20 -13.81 14.24
CA LYS A 25 -33.53 -13.54 12.85
C LYS A 25 -32.44 -12.68 12.22
N ALA A 26 -31.82 -13.20 11.17
CA ALA A 26 -30.91 -12.41 10.35
C ALA A 26 -31.67 -11.25 9.72
N GLN A 27 -31.15 -10.03 9.86
CA GLN A 27 -31.80 -8.80 9.38
C GLN A 27 -31.27 -8.31 8.04
N TRP A 28 -30.32 -9.02 7.43
CA TRP A 28 -29.85 -8.70 6.08
C TRP A 28 -30.76 -9.31 5.00
N GLU A 29 -30.93 -8.54 3.93
CA GLU A 29 -31.49 -9.02 2.68
C GLU A 29 -30.33 -9.43 1.78
N ASP A 30 -30.46 -10.57 1.10
CA ASP A 30 -29.53 -10.88 0.02
C ASP A 30 -29.82 -9.99 -1.21
N ASP A 31 -29.01 -10.12 -2.28
CA ASP A 31 -29.21 -9.35 -3.51
C ASP A 31 -30.60 -9.56 -4.16
N GLU A 32 -31.34 -10.60 -3.75
CA GLU A 32 -32.68 -10.94 -4.22
C GLU A 32 -33.80 -10.44 -3.27
N GLY A 33 -33.44 -9.81 -2.15
CA GLY A 33 -34.38 -9.36 -1.13
C GLY A 33 -34.85 -10.46 -0.18
N GLU A 34 -34.21 -11.65 -0.21
CA GLU A 34 -34.58 -12.76 0.66
C GLU A 34 -33.88 -12.66 2.02
N GLU A 35 -34.63 -12.88 3.11
CA GLU A 35 -34.09 -13.00 4.46
C GLU A 35 -33.12 -14.18 4.51
N SER A 36 -31.83 -13.95 4.79
CA SER A 36 -30.90 -15.09 4.79
C SER A 36 -31.09 -15.99 6.02
N SER A 37 -30.84 -17.27 5.79
CA SER A 37 -31.03 -18.30 6.81
C SER A 37 -30.08 -18.16 8.01
N THR A 38 -30.59 -18.48 9.20
CA THR A 38 -29.81 -18.52 10.44
C THR A 38 -29.46 -19.95 10.83
N TYR A 39 -28.21 -20.16 11.25
CA TYR A 39 -27.64 -21.46 11.56
C TYR A 39 -27.07 -21.49 12.99
N THR A 40 -26.93 -22.71 13.51
CA THR A 40 -26.11 -23.00 14.71
C THR A 40 -24.93 -23.88 14.33
N LEU A 41 -23.80 -23.72 15.03
CA LEU A 41 -22.63 -24.58 14.83
C LEU A 41 -22.89 -25.95 15.47
N LEU A 42 -22.71 -27.02 14.69
CA LEU A 42 -22.79 -28.40 15.18
C LEU A 42 -21.47 -28.88 15.81
N ARG A 43 -20.36 -28.24 15.44
CA ARG A 43 -19.01 -28.47 15.97
C ARG A 43 -18.19 -27.20 15.88
N LYS A 44 -17.03 -27.19 16.54
CA LYS A 44 -16.04 -26.12 16.34
C LYS A 44 -15.49 -26.20 14.91
N PRO A 45 -15.42 -25.08 14.17
CA PRO A 45 -14.64 -25.01 12.94
C PRO A 45 -13.18 -25.39 13.20
N THR A 46 -12.53 -25.98 12.23
CA THR A 46 -11.07 -26.18 12.21
C THR A 46 -10.36 -25.04 11.48
N SER A 47 -11.08 -24.34 10.60
CA SER A 47 -10.62 -23.16 9.86
C SER A 47 -11.82 -22.29 9.51
N LEU A 48 -11.61 -20.98 9.38
CA LEU A 48 -12.62 -20.05 8.87
C LEU A 48 -12.95 -20.30 7.39
N GLN A 49 -12.05 -20.96 6.65
CA GLN A 49 -12.30 -21.30 5.25
C GLN A 49 -13.45 -22.29 5.07
N GLU A 50 -13.85 -23.01 6.14
CA GLU A 50 -15.01 -23.91 6.07
C GLU A 50 -16.32 -23.15 5.81
N PHE A 51 -16.36 -21.83 6.00
CA PHE A 51 -17.53 -21.01 5.68
C PHE A 51 -17.61 -20.56 4.21
N ASN A 52 -16.49 -20.57 3.47
CA ASN A 52 -16.45 -20.09 2.08
C ASN A 52 -17.34 -20.85 1.08
N PRO A 53 -17.58 -22.18 1.20
CA PRO A 53 -18.50 -22.88 0.30
C PRO A 53 -19.97 -22.47 0.44
N TYR A 54 -20.31 -21.80 1.54
CA TYR A 54 -21.66 -21.32 1.76
C TYR A 54 -21.84 -19.93 1.14
N LYS A 55 -23.08 -19.61 0.75
CA LYS A 55 -23.48 -18.22 0.51
C LYS A 55 -23.39 -17.44 1.84
N GLN A 56 -23.69 -16.15 1.77
CA GLN A 56 -23.99 -15.33 2.94
C GLN A 56 -24.90 -16.09 3.92
N LEU A 57 -24.45 -16.25 5.17
CA LEU A 57 -25.19 -16.91 6.23
C LEU A 57 -25.04 -16.20 7.58
N ALA A 58 -26.01 -16.39 8.48
CA ALA A 58 -25.91 -15.93 9.86
C ALA A 58 -25.70 -17.12 10.81
N VAL A 59 -24.76 -16.99 11.75
CA VAL A 59 -24.47 -17.99 12.78
C VAL A 59 -24.90 -17.45 14.14
N TRP A 60 -25.91 -18.08 14.73
CA TRP A 60 -26.31 -17.83 16.11
C TRP A 60 -25.44 -18.64 17.08
N ARG A 61 -25.03 -18.00 18.17
CA ARG A 61 -24.24 -18.63 19.24
C ARG A 61 -24.97 -18.65 20.59
N GLU A 62 -24.47 -19.49 21.48
CA GLU A 62 -25.01 -19.69 22.83
C GLU A 62 -24.87 -18.46 23.73
N ASN A 63 -23.91 -17.57 23.47
CA ASN A 63 -23.74 -16.30 24.19
C ASN A 63 -24.55 -15.15 23.59
N GLU A 64 -25.64 -15.49 22.88
CA GLU A 64 -26.62 -14.52 22.37
C GLU A 64 -26.08 -13.51 21.37
N THR A 65 -25.01 -13.89 20.66
CA THR A 65 -24.51 -13.13 19.50
C THR A 65 -24.96 -13.77 18.19
N LEU A 66 -25.23 -12.93 17.20
CA LEU A 66 -25.45 -13.30 15.82
C LEU A 66 -24.25 -12.85 14.98
N THR A 67 -23.63 -13.77 14.25
CA THR A 67 -22.50 -13.46 13.36
C THR A 67 -22.90 -13.64 11.91
N TYR A 68 -22.92 -12.56 11.14
CA TYR A 68 -23.07 -12.61 9.70
C TYR A 68 -21.73 -12.93 9.07
N VAL A 69 -21.70 -13.96 8.23
CA VAL A 69 -20.49 -14.45 7.58
C VAL A 69 -20.61 -14.18 6.09
N VAL A 70 -19.79 -13.24 5.60
CA VAL A 70 -19.70 -12.90 4.18
C VAL A 70 -18.52 -13.67 3.60
N PRO A 71 -18.73 -14.56 2.62
CA PRO A 71 -17.63 -15.28 1.98
C PRO A 71 -16.70 -14.31 1.26
N PHE A 72 -15.45 -14.75 1.05
CA PHE A 72 -14.46 -13.92 0.37
C PHE A 72 -14.96 -13.39 -0.99
N GLY A 73 -14.83 -12.07 -1.20
CA GLY A 73 -15.26 -11.39 -2.42
C GLY A 73 -16.77 -11.09 -2.49
N GLY A 74 -17.53 -11.44 -1.45
CA GLY A 74 -18.92 -11.00 -1.30
C GLY A 74 -19.02 -9.51 -1.00
N ASN A 75 -20.15 -8.91 -1.36
CA ASN A 75 -20.45 -7.54 -1.00
C ASN A 75 -20.66 -7.43 0.52
N SER A 76 -20.15 -6.35 1.11
CA SER A 76 -20.46 -5.99 2.48
C SER A 76 -21.95 -5.72 2.60
N PRO A 77 -22.67 -6.39 3.51
CA PRO A 77 -24.10 -6.19 3.67
C PRO A 77 -24.39 -4.78 4.18
N HIS A 78 -25.48 -4.19 3.68
CA HIS A 78 -26.10 -3.06 4.33
C HIS A 78 -26.83 -3.56 5.57
N LEU A 79 -26.16 -3.52 6.73
CA LEU A 79 -26.79 -3.85 8.00
C LEU A 79 -27.58 -2.63 8.49
N SER A 80 -28.91 -2.74 8.53
CA SER A 80 -29.81 -1.77 9.17
C SER A 80 -29.91 -2.01 10.67
N CYS A 81 -28.78 -2.24 11.33
CA CYS A 81 -28.73 -2.66 12.73
C CYS A 81 -28.52 -1.47 13.68
N GLU A 82 -29.23 -0.37 13.43
CA GLU A 82 -29.08 0.95 14.11
C GLU A 82 -29.19 0.91 15.64
N ASP A 83 -29.68 -0.20 16.21
CA ASP A 83 -29.91 -0.35 17.64
C ASP A 83 -28.95 -1.35 18.33
N ARG A 84 -28.01 -1.98 17.60
CA ARG A 84 -27.15 -3.02 18.19
C ARG A 84 -25.67 -2.74 18.01
N LYS A 85 -24.93 -2.98 19.10
CA LYS A 85 -23.48 -3.00 19.08
C LYS A 85 -22.99 -4.04 18.08
N SER A 86 -22.05 -3.65 17.23
CA SER A 86 -21.51 -4.49 16.19
C SER A 86 -19.99 -4.39 16.11
N LEU A 87 -19.37 -5.48 15.66
CA LEU A 87 -17.94 -5.57 15.41
C LEU A 87 -17.72 -6.29 14.09
N THR A 88 -16.98 -5.65 13.19
CA THR A 88 -16.56 -6.25 11.92
C THR A 88 -15.13 -6.75 12.03
N ILE A 89 -14.87 -7.96 11.54
CA ILE A 89 -13.54 -8.58 11.52
C ILE A 89 -13.25 -9.10 10.13
N GLU A 90 -12.12 -8.67 9.56
CA GLU A 90 -11.58 -9.15 8.29
C GLU A 90 -10.22 -9.80 8.53
N LEU A 91 -10.05 -11.03 8.06
CA LEU A 91 -8.91 -11.89 8.39
C LEU A 91 -8.10 -12.26 7.15
N GLY A 92 -7.63 -11.25 6.41
CA GLY A 92 -6.80 -11.41 5.23
C GLY A 92 -7.59 -11.64 3.94
N LYS A 93 -6.86 -11.67 2.81
CA LYS A 93 -7.41 -11.57 1.44
C LYS A 93 -8.18 -12.80 0.93
N ALA A 94 -8.42 -13.83 1.73
CA ALA A 94 -9.14 -15.03 1.29
C ALA A 94 -10.06 -15.60 2.38
N SER A 95 -10.19 -14.88 3.49
CA SER A 95 -11.04 -15.26 4.60
C SER A 95 -12.40 -14.61 4.48
N PRO A 96 -13.44 -15.21 5.07
CA PRO A 96 -14.71 -14.53 5.20
C PRO A 96 -14.59 -13.28 6.08
N THR A 97 -15.41 -12.28 5.79
CA THR A 97 -15.65 -11.14 6.68
C THR A 97 -16.74 -11.53 7.68
N LEU A 98 -16.52 -11.20 8.95
CA LEU A 98 -17.42 -11.52 10.05
C LEU A 98 -18.02 -10.22 10.61
N TYR A 99 -19.35 -10.11 10.62
CA TYR A 99 -20.06 -9.03 11.31
C TYR A 99 -20.74 -9.62 12.53
N ILE A 100 -20.24 -9.30 13.72
CA ILE A 100 -20.69 -9.85 14.98
C ILE A 100 -21.57 -8.83 15.65
N VAL A 101 -22.81 -9.20 15.93
CA VAL A 101 -23.80 -8.36 16.60
C VAL A 101 -24.24 -9.04 17.89
N GLY A 102 -24.44 -8.26 18.96
CA GLY A 102 -24.90 -8.77 20.24
C GLY A 102 -25.39 -7.66 21.17
N GLU A 103 -26.02 -8.05 22.28
CA GLU A 103 -26.52 -7.08 23.27
C GLU A 103 -25.40 -6.46 24.12
N THR A 104 -24.28 -7.16 24.30
CA THR A 104 -23.16 -6.73 25.15
C THR A 104 -21.82 -6.82 24.43
N GLU A 105 -20.90 -5.92 24.74
CA GLU A 105 -19.54 -5.92 24.19
C GLU A 105 -18.78 -7.19 24.57
N ASP A 106 -18.92 -7.65 25.81
CA ASP A 106 -18.31 -8.90 26.29
C ASP A 106 -18.71 -10.09 25.42
N ALA A 107 -20.00 -10.23 25.09
CA ALA A 107 -20.46 -11.32 24.23
C ALA A 107 -19.89 -11.22 22.82
N ILE A 108 -19.80 -10.00 22.26
CA ILE A 108 -19.22 -9.74 20.94
C ILE A 108 -17.73 -10.07 20.93
N VAL A 109 -16.97 -9.63 21.93
CA VAL A 109 -15.52 -9.91 22.08
C VAL A 109 -15.26 -11.41 22.25
N ASP A 110 -16.06 -12.11 23.06
CA ASP A 110 -15.95 -13.56 23.22
C ASP A 110 -16.24 -14.32 21.92
N THR A 111 -17.18 -13.81 21.12
CA THR A 111 -17.47 -14.36 19.80
C THR A 111 -16.35 -14.07 18.80
N ALA A 112 -15.78 -12.86 18.82
CA ALA A 112 -14.61 -12.49 18.03
C ALA A 112 -13.41 -13.40 18.35
N ALA A 113 -13.09 -13.55 19.64
CA ALA A 113 -12.00 -14.39 20.13
C ALA A 113 -12.16 -15.85 19.71
N PHE A 114 -13.39 -16.36 19.73
CA PHE A 114 -13.69 -17.70 19.23
C PHE A 114 -13.36 -17.85 17.75
N PHE A 115 -13.86 -16.97 16.88
CA PHE A 115 -13.61 -17.10 15.43
C PHE A 115 -12.13 -16.89 15.09
N MET A 116 -11.47 -15.93 15.74
CA MET A 116 -10.04 -15.66 15.56
C MET A 116 -9.15 -16.83 15.98
N SER A 117 -9.62 -17.71 16.88
CA SER A 117 -8.87 -18.90 17.28
C SER A 117 -8.70 -19.95 16.17
N PHE A 118 -9.49 -19.86 15.09
CA PHE A 118 -9.42 -20.77 13.93
C PHE A 118 -8.62 -20.21 12.76
N HIS A 119 -8.07 -18.99 12.88
CA HIS A 119 -7.34 -18.36 11.78
C HIS A 119 -5.85 -18.68 11.81
N ASN A 120 -5.27 -18.95 10.65
CA ASN A 120 -3.83 -19.07 10.48
C ASN A 120 -3.27 -17.72 10.04
N TRP A 121 -2.56 -17.05 10.95
CA TRP A 121 -2.11 -15.67 10.82
C TRP A 121 -0.95 -15.43 9.84
N LYS A 122 -0.41 -16.46 9.19
CA LYS A 122 0.70 -16.30 8.24
C LYS A 122 0.27 -15.40 7.08
N ASP A 123 0.99 -14.31 6.88
CA ASP A 123 0.83 -13.33 5.81
C ASP A 123 -0.58 -12.73 5.69
N SER A 124 -1.29 -12.62 6.82
CA SER A 124 -2.66 -12.08 6.87
C SER A 124 -2.69 -10.61 7.29
N ILE A 125 -3.66 -9.88 6.73
CA ILE A 125 -4.10 -8.57 7.21
C ILE A 125 -5.16 -8.82 8.28
N PHE A 126 -5.03 -8.18 9.43
CA PHE A 126 -6.05 -8.19 10.46
C PHE A 126 -6.74 -6.83 10.49
N HIS A 127 -8.02 -6.78 10.19
CA HIS A 127 -8.79 -5.54 10.27
C HIS A 127 -9.99 -5.73 11.18
N VAL A 128 -10.14 -4.79 12.12
CA VAL A 128 -11.28 -4.72 13.03
C VAL A 128 -11.87 -3.33 12.99
N SER A 129 -13.18 -3.24 12.78
CA SER A 129 -13.90 -1.97 12.72
C SER A 129 -15.28 -2.08 13.35
N THR A 130 -15.91 -0.93 13.58
CA THR A 130 -17.30 -0.80 14.05
C THR A 130 -18.07 0.07 13.04
N ILE A 131 -19.41 0.04 13.07
CA ILE A 131 -20.23 0.70 12.03
C ILE A 131 -20.83 2.03 12.52
N GLU A 132 -21.16 2.15 13.80
CA GLU A 132 -22.05 3.23 14.28
C GLU A 132 -21.46 3.99 15.46
N ASP A 133 -20.94 3.28 16.47
CA ASP A 133 -20.37 3.88 17.68
C ASP A 133 -18.98 3.32 17.98
N ARG A 134 -18.19 4.12 18.73
CA ARG A 134 -16.91 3.66 19.29
C ARG A 134 -17.15 2.44 20.16
N PHE A 135 -16.48 1.34 19.84
CA PHE A 135 -16.61 0.10 20.59
C PHE A 135 -15.60 0.03 21.73
N TYR A 136 -16.10 -0.19 22.94
CA TYR A 136 -15.27 -0.30 24.13
C TYR A 136 -14.90 -1.76 24.36
N PHE A 137 -13.61 -2.08 24.29
CA PHE A 137 -13.10 -3.38 24.70
C PHE A 137 -12.92 -3.52 26.23
N SER A 138 -13.43 -2.57 27.01
CA SER A 138 -13.12 -2.36 28.42
C SER A 138 -13.97 -3.15 29.40
N GLY A 139 -14.61 -4.23 28.93
CA GLY A 139 -15.34 -5.14 29.79
C GLY A 139 -14.49 -5.61 30.97
N ASP A 140 -14.83 -5.13 32.18
CA ASP A 140 -14.16 -5.36 33.48
C ASP A 140 -14.00 -6.87 33.84
N ARG A 141 -14.63 -7.74 33.04
CA ARG A 141 -14.62 -9.20 33.20
C ARG A 141 -13.69 -9.93 32.24
N SER A 142 -13.19 -9.31 31.19
CA SER A 142 -12.60 -10.03 30.07
C SER A 142 -11.08 -9.82 29.99
N SER A 143 -10.35 -10.54 30.84
CA SER A 143 -8.91 -10.82 30.61
C SER A 143 -8.62 -11.41 29.21
N SER A 144 -9.67 -11.77 28.46
CA SER A 144 -9.64 -12.27 27.08
C SER A 144 -9.36 -11.19 26.02
N SER A 145 -9.62 -9.90 26.25
CA SER A 145 -9.47 -8.88 25.20
C SER A 145 -8.00 -8.54 24.88
N ALA A 146 -7.13 -8.44 25.89
CA ALA A 146 -5.69 -8.31 25.67
C ALA A 146 -5.09 -9.59 25.05
N GLN A 147 -5.57 -10.77 25.49
CA GLN A 147 -5.19 -12.06 24.92
C GLN A 147 -5.56 -12.18 23.44
N LEU A 148 -6.61 -11.49 23.00
CA LEU A 148 -6.98 -11.40 21.59
C LEU A 148 -5.82 -10.83 20.78
N PHE A 149 -5.35 -9.65 21.19
CA PHE A 149 -4.23 -8.99 20.53
C PHE A 149 -2.94 -9.77 20.66
N GLU A 150 -2.68 -10.45 21.78
CA GLU A 150 -1.48 -11.27 21.97
C GLU A 150 -1.36 -12.37 20.91
N ARG A 151 -2.47 -13.02 20.55
CA ARG A 151 -2.51 -14.14 19.60
C ARG A 151 -2.35 -13.74 18.14
N ILE A 152 -2.70 -12.50 17.80
CA ILE A 152 -2.61 -12.01 16.42
C ILE A 152 -1.14 -12.00 15.98
N SER A 153 -0.80 -12.83 14.99
CA SER A 153 0.54 -12.86 14.39
C SER A 153 0.60 -12.18 13.02
N ALA A 154 -0.41 -11.36 12.70
CA ALA A 154 -0.50 -10.60 11.45
C ALA A 154 0.65 -9.59 11.33
N SER A 155 1.15 -9.42 10.11
CA SER A 155 2.13 -8.38 9.78
C SER A 155 1.47 -7.01 9.60
N GLU A 156 0.18 -6.97 9.31
CA GLU A 156 -0.61 -5.76 9.10
C GLU A 156 -1.86 -5.81 9.99
N ILE A 157 -2.03 -4.78 10.80
CA ILE A 157 -3.11 -4.64 11.78
C ILE A 157 -3.77 -3.29 11.51
N ARG A 158 -5.06 -3.30 11.18
CA ARG A 158 -5.88 -2.11 11.04
C ARG A 158 -6.98 -2.13 12.08
N LEU A 159 -7.07 -1.07 12.86
CA LEU A 159 -8.10 -0.88 13.88
C LEU A 159 -8.86 0.39 13.52
N THR A 160 -10.18 0.34 13.55
CA THR A 160 -11.05 1.45 13.18
C THR A 160 -12.13 1.64 14.23
N ASP A 161 -12.30 2.88 14.71
CA ASP A 161 -13.34 3.28 15.68
C ASP A 161 -13.32 2.49 17.01
N LEU A 162 -12.11 2.17 17.50
CA LEU A 162 -11.92 1.41 18.73
C LEU A 162 -11.44 2.27 19.90
N SER A 163 -11.94 1.96 21.11
CA SER A 163 -11.33 2.41 22.36
C SER A 163 -10.36 1.35 22.89
N LEU A 164 -9.09 1.70 23.02
CA LEU A 164 -8.00 0.83 23.43
C LEU A 164 -7.63 1.08 24.89
N THR A 165 -7.76 0.03 25.70
CA THR A 165 -7.27 0.03 27.08
C THR A 165 -5.74 0.09 27.13
N ALA A 166 -5.18 0.53 28.26
CA ALA A 166 -3.73 0.54 28.50
C ALA A 166 -3.06 -0.84 28.31
N ALA A 167 -3.76 -1.92 28.69
CA ALA A 167 -3.25 -3.29 28.54
C ALA A 167 -3.18 -3.72 27.05
N GLN A 168 -4.24 -3.45 26.29
CA GLN A 168 -4.30 -3.80 24.87
C GLN A 168 -3.28 -3.01 24.05
N SER A 169 -3.18 -1.71 24.30
CA SER A 169 -2.22 -0.85 23.63
C SER A 169 -0.77 -1.26 23.96
N THR A 170 -0.51 -1.68 25.21
CA THR A 170 0.78 -2.27 25.59
C THR A 170 1.08 -3.55 24.80
N VAL A 171 0.12 -4.45 24.64
CA VAL A 171 0.30 -5.70 23.87
C VAL A 171 0.63 -5.39 22.40
N LEU A 172 -0.05 -4.43 21.79
CA LEU A 172 0.22 -3.99 20.41
C LEU A 172 1.63 -3.39 20.29
N ALA A 173 1.99 -2.48 21.20
CA ALA A 173 3.30 -1.84 21.24
C ALA A 173 4.45 -2.82 21.54
N THR A 174 4.21 -3.93 22.24
CA THR A 174 5.26 -4.89 22.66
C THR A 174 5.40 -6.10 21.77
N LYS A 175 4.73 -6.15 20.60
CA LYS A 175 4.85 -7.27 19.65
C LYS A 175 6.31 -7.58 19.30
N PRO A 176 6.77 -8.86 19.38
CA PRO A 176 8.19 -9.18 19.27
C PRO A 176 8.74 -9.10 17.82
N TYR A 177 7.86 -9.01 16.83
CA TYR A 177 8.19 -8.83 15.41
C TYR A 177 7.71 -7.47 14.91
N ARG A 178 8.10 -7.11 13.69
CA ARG A 178 7.68 -5.88 13.04
C ARG A 178 6.22 -6.00 12.59
N ILE A 179 5.45 -4.96 12.84
CA ILE A 179 4.06 -4.85 12.39
C ILE A 179 3.85 -3.54 11.64
N SER A 180 2.85 -3.52 10.77
CA SER A 180 2.26 -2.29 10.22
C SER A 180 0.94 -2.07 10.93
N LEU A 181 0.91 -1.11 11.86
CA LEU A 181 -0.27 -0.78 12.65
C LEU A 181 -0.91 0.50 12.07
N THR A 182 -2.17 0.39 11.65
CA THR A 182 -3.00 1.51 11.24
C THR A 182 -4.12 1.69 12.25
N LEU A 183 -4.25 2.89 12.80
CA LEU A 183 -5.27 3.30 13.76
C LEU A 183 -6.15 4.35 13.07
N ASP A 184 -7.41 4.01 12.80
CA ASP A 184 -8.41 4.87 12.16
C ASP A 184 -9.40 5.32 13.24
N ASP A 185 -9.44 6.61 13.58
CA ASP A 185 -10.38 7.17 14.57
C ASP A 185 -10.41 6.40 15.93
N CYS A 186 -9.27 5.82 16.32
CA CYS A 186 -9.12 5.07 17.57
C CYS A 186 -8.75 5.99 18.74
N VAL A 187 -9.21 5.65 19.95
CA VAL A 187 -8.92 6.39 21.18
C VAL A 187 -8.20 5.52 22.18
N PHE A 188 -7.24 6.08 22.93
CA PHE A 188 -6.61 5.40 24.05
C PHE A 188 -7.22 5.88 25.37
N GLU A 189 -7.67 4.95 26.20
CA GLU A 189 -8.28 5.29 27.51
C GLU A 189 -7.31 6.04 28.45
N ASP A 190 -6.01 5.83 28.29
CA ASP A 190 -4.94 6.47 29.05
C ASP A 190 -4.18 7.53 28.23
N GLU A 191 -4.84 8.08 27.21
CA GLU A 191 -4.30 9.08 26.27
C GLU A 191 -3.00 8.60 25.60
N GLY A 192 -2.84 7.28 25.50
CA GLY A 192 -1.74 6.57 24.86
C GLY A 192 -0.47 6.44 25.71
N THR A 193 -0.56 6.75 26.99
CA THR A 193 0.59 6.73 27.90
C THR A 193 1.27 5.34 27.93
N ALA A 194 0.50 4.27 28.06
CA ALA A 194 1.00 2.90 28.08
C ALA A 194 1.59 2.49 26.72
N PHE A 195 0.93 2.86 25.63
CA PHE A 195 1.39 2.60 24.26
C PHE A 195 2.77 3.21 23.99
N VAL A 196 2.91 4.52 24.24
CA VAL A 196 4.15 5.26 24.00
C VAL A 196 5.26 4.78 24.95
N ASN A 197 4.93 4.52 26.23
CA ASN A 197 5.87 3.94 27.19
C ASN A 197 6.41 2.57 26.75
N ALA A 198 5.54 1.72 26.21
CA ALA A 198 5.91 0.40 25.74
C ALA A 198 6.79 0.48 24.48
N LEU A 199 6.42 1.33 23.50
CA LEU A 199 7.22 1.57 22.30
C LEU A 199 8.61 2.11 22.64
N ALA A 200 8.70 3.10 23.53
CA ALA A 200 9.96 3.71 23.93
C ALA A 200 10.94 2.73 24.60
N LYS A 201 10.44 1.64 25.21
CA LYS A 201 11.25 0.59 25.84
C LYS A 201 11.76 -0.47 24.87
N ARG A 202 11.27 -0.51 23.63
CA ARG A 202 11.70 -1.50 22.63
C ARG A 202 13.16 -1.29 22.26
N THR A 203 13.86 -2.39 22.02
CA THR A 203 15.19 -2.39 21.40
C THR A 203 15.15 -2.79 19.93
N SER A 204 14.13 -3.55 19.53
CA SER A 204 13.87 -3.95 18.14
C SER A 204 12.94 -2.98 17.44
N SER A 205 13.10 -2.88 16.12
CA SER A 205 12.18 -2.15 15.24
C SER A 205 10.73 -2.56 15.47
N PHE A 206 9.84 -1.56 15.52
CA PHE A 206 8.39 -1.74 15.59
C PHE A 206 7.80 -1.99 14.20
N GLY A 207 8.35 -1.36 13.16
CA GLY A 207 7.78 -1.33 11.82
C GLY A 207 7.09 0.00 11.55
N SER A 208 5.82 -0.04 11.15
CA SER A 208 5.06 1.14 10.71
C SER A 208 3.94 1.45 11.69
N LEU A 209 3.75 2.74 11.98
CA LEU A 209 2.60 3.25 12.71
C LEU A 209 1.94 4.34 11.88
N THR A 210 0.66 4.20 11.58
CA THR A 210 -0.13 5.17 10.81
C THR A 210 -1.39 5.50 11.58
N PHE A 211 -1.62 6.78 11.82
CA PHE A 211 -2.90 7.31 12.25
C PHE A 211 -3.67 7.78 11.02
N ASN A 212 -4.94 7.42 10.97
CA ASN A 212 -5.92 7.94 10.04
C ASN A 212 -7.03 8.57 10.88
N GLY A 213 -7.57 9.68 10.41
CA GLY A 213 -8.76 10.28 10.99
C GLY A 213 -9.63 10.85 9.89
N GLN A 214 -10.94 10.66 10.00
CA GLN A 214 -11.92 11.21 9.04
C GLN A 214 -12.63 12.46 9.56
N GLY A 215 -12.34 12.91 10.78
CA GLY A 215 -13.00 14.05 11.40
C GLY A 215 -12.60 15.40 10.80
N ASP A 216 -13.56 16.08 10.19
CA ASP A 216 -13.40 17.44 9.65
C ASP A 216 -13.22 18.51 10.76
N ASP A 217 -13.55 18.23 12.03
CA ASP A 217 -13.72 19.29 13.05
C ASP A 217 -13.15 19.04 14.47
N ASP A 218 -12.50 17.91 14.78
CA ASP A 218 -12.11 17.60 16.18
C ASP A 218 -10.60 17.56 16.46
N GLU A 219 -10.19 18.16 17.60
CA GLU A 219 -8.81 18.22 18.14
C GLU A 219 -8.26 16.83 18.55
N ASP A 220 -9.08 15.77 18.56
CA ASP A 220 -8.75 14.46 19.15
C ASP A 220 -8.41 13.35 18.13
N GLN A 221 -7.91 13.70 16.93
CA GLN A 221 -7.71 12.72 15.83
C GLN A 221 -6.73 11.57 16.13
N PHE A 222 -5.80 11.75 17.09
CA PHE A 222 -4.77 10.75 17.40
C PHE A 222 -5.17 9.78 18.51
N GLY A 223 -6.19 10.13 19.31
CA GLY A 223 -6.46 9.46 20.58
C GLY A 223 -5.31 9.59 21.61
N LEU A 224 -4.29 10.41 21.32
CA LEU A 224 -3.11 10.65 22.14
C LEU A 224 -3.19 12.04 22.73
N SER A 225 -2.72 12.21 23.98
CA SER A 225 -2.44 13.55 24.47
C SER A 225 -1.25 14.17 23.72
N ARG A 226 -1.21 15.51 23.69
CA ARG A 226 -0.11 16.29 23.10
C ARG A 226 1.27 15.79 23.57
N ASP A 227 1.47 15.69 24.89
CA ASP A 227 2.72 15.23 25.48
C ASP A 227 3.13 13.83 24.98
N ASN A 228 2.16 12.92 24.83
CA ASN A 228 2.41 11.57 24.34
C ASN A 228 2.71 11.54 22.84
N LEU A 229 2.07 12.40 22.03
CA LEU A 229 2.40 12.56 20.63
C LEU A 229 3.82 13.12 20.44
N GLU A 230 4.21 14.18 21.15
CA GLU A 230 5.59 14.71 21.13
C GLU A 230 6.61 13.63 21.48
N ARG A 231 6.34 12.86 22.55
CA ARG A 231 7.19 11.74 22.96
C ARG A 231 7.27 10.64 21.89
N LEU A 232 6.14 10.32 21.24
CA LEU A 232 6.07 9.32 20.17
C LEU A 232 6.96 9.71 18.98
N LEU A 233 6.96 10.99 18.58
CA LEU A 233 7.78 11.49 17.47
C LEU A 233 9.30 11.38 17.74
N GLN A 234 9.70 11.26 19.01
CA GLN A 234 11.08 11.03 19.42
C GLN A 234 11.47 9.54 19.49
N VAL A 235 10.54 8.62 19.28
CA VAL A 235 10.78 7.17 19.37
C VAL A 235 11.57 6.66 18.17
N LYS A 236 12.75 6.08 18.43
CA LYS A 236 13.70 5.63 17.40
C LYS A 236 13.40 4.24 16.80
N VAL A 237 12.43 3.51 17.34
CA VAL A 237 12.11 2.16 16.87
C VAL A 237 11.10 2.12 15.73
N LEU A 238 10.51 3.27 15.38
CA LEU A 238 9.61 3.39 14.23
C LEU A 238 10.41 3.47 12.93
N GLU A 239 10.01 2.70 11.92
CA GLU A 239 10.56 2.79 10.56
C GLU A 239 9.73 3.74 9.69
N HIS A 240 8.41 3.76 9.91
CA HIS A 240 7.47 4.65 9.25
C HIS A 240 6.53 5.28 10.28
N PHE A 241 6.29 6.58 10.11
CA PHE A 241 5.27 7.33 10.83
C PHE A 241 4.30 7.94 9.81
N GLY A 242 3.03 7.60 9.94
CA GLY A 242 1.92 8.17 9.18
C GLY A 242 0.98 8.94 10.10
N SER A 243 0.55 10.13 9.72
CA SER A 243 -0.44 10.91 10.46
C SER A 243 -1.50 11.49 9.52
N PRO A 244 -2.72 11.76 10.03
CA PRO A 244 -3.65 12.66 9.36
C PRO A 244 -3.10 14.10 9.38
N MET A 245 -3.98 15.05 9.09
CA MET A 245 -3.69 16.48 9.25
C MET A 245 -3.43 16.80 10.72
N ILE A 246 -2.30 17.43 11.03
CA ILE A 246 -2.00 17.93 12.38
C ILE A 246 -2.35 19.40 12.42
N HIS A 247 -3.34 19.78 13.24
CA HIS A 247 -3.84 21.16 13.38
C HIS A 247 -2.95 22.08 14.24
N GLU A 248 -1.91 21.52 14.85
CA GLU A 248 -0.94 22.28 15.63
C GLU A 248 0.37 22.43 14.85
N ALA A 249 0.74 23.68 14.54
CA ALA A 249 1.92 23.96 13.72
C ALA A 249 3.22 23.35 14.28
N GLU A 250 3.44 23.45 15.60
CA GLU A 250 4.64 22.90 16.25
C GLU A 250 4.71 21.37 16.10
N LEU A 251 3.60 20.68 16.39
CA LEU A 251 3.52 19.21 16.28
C LEU A 251 3.62 18.72 14.84
N ALA A 252 3.03 19.45 13.89
CA ALA A 252 3.12 19.14 12.46
C ALA A 252 4.58 19.18 11.96
N LEU A 253 5.33 20.17 12.43
CA LEU A 253 6.75 20.34 12.10
C LEU A 253 7.63 19.32 12.81
N ASP A 254 7.30 18.97 14.06
CA ASP A 254 7.98 17.89 14.79
C ASP A 254 7.73 16.52 14.12
N ALA A 255 6.52 16.28 13.61
CA ALA A 255 6.18 15.07 12.87
C ALA A 255 6.99 14.95 11.58
N LEU A 256 7.18 16.08 10.88
CA LEU A 256 8.04 16.17 9.70
C LEU A 256 9.51 15.85 10.04
N CYS A 257 9.96 16.18 11.25
CA CYS A 257 11.33 15.95 11.74
C CYS A 257 11.48 14.63 12.53
N ALA A 258 10.47 13.76 12.52
CA ALA A 258 10.51 12.48 13.23
C ALA A 258 11.70 11.63 12.77
N LYS A 259 12.34 10.94 13.71
CA LYS A 259 13.57 10.14 13.46
C LYS A 259 13.27 8.77 12.86
N VAL A 260 12.56 8.76 11.74
CA VAL A 260 12.08 7.57 11.04
C VAL A 260 12.61 7.54 9.60
N LYS A 261 12.53 6.38 8.93
CA LYS A 261 12.95 6.26 7.52
C LYS A 261 11.91 6.82 6.56
N SER A 262 10.65 6.86 6.98
CA SER A 262 9.53 7.29 6.17
C SER A 262 8.54 8.11 6.98
N VAL A 263 8.17 9.28 6.48
CA VAL A 263 7.11 10.13 7.04
C VAL A 263 5.99 10.28 6.01
N GLU A 264 4.75 10.08 6.43
CA GLU A 264 3.54 10.50 5.71
C GLU A 264 2.70 11.39 6.62
N CYS A 265 2.48 12.65 6.25
CA CYS A 265 1.65 13.55 7.07
C CYS A 265 0.88 14.58 6.23
N GLY A 266 -0.24 15.03 6.78
CA GLY A 266 -0.95 16.22 6.32
C GLY A 266 -0.44 17.46 7.05
N ILE A 267 -0.20 18.55 6.32
CA ILE A 267 0.17 19.85 6.89
C ILE A 267 -0.57 21.00 6.21
N PHE A 268 -0.97 21.99 7.01
CA PHE A 268 -1.38 23.29 6.49
C PHE A 268 -0.17 24.05 5.98
N ILE A 269 -0.25 24.56 4.75
CA ILE A 269 0.89 25.25 4.14
C ILE A 269 1.32 26.47 4.94
N THR A 270 0.41 27.09 5.66
CA THR A 270 0.69 28.29 6.45
C THR A 270 1.67 28.03 7.58
N TYR A 271 1.78 26.78 8.05
CA TYR A 271 2.78 26.38 9.04
C TYR A 271 4.19 26.39 8.48
N LEU A 272 4.34 26.35 7.16
CA LEU A 272 5.62 26.45 6.47
C LEU A 272 6.02 27.90 6.15
N ASP A 273 5.21 28.91 6.51
CA ASP A 273 5.53 30.31 6.22
C ASP A 273 6.85 30.70 6.91
N PRO A 274 7.91 31.03 6.14
CA PRO A 274 9.20 31.40 6.71
C PRO A 274 9.13 32.60 7.66
N ASN A 275 8.09 33.44 7.57
CA ASN A 275 7.91 34.58 8.46
C ASN A 275 7.29 34.21 9.82
N LEU A 276 6.61 33.06 9.90
CA LEU A 276 5.99 32.55 11.14
C LEU A 276 6.94 31.63 11.90
N LEU A 277 7.89 31.02 11.21
CA LEU A 277 8.87 30.11 11.78
C LEU A 277 9.99 30.87 12.50
N VAL A 278 10.09 30.71 13.82
CA VAL A 278 11.09 31.40 14.67
C VAL A 278 12.53 31.19 14.18
N ASN A 279 12.84 29.99 13.67
CA ASN A 279 14.17 29.64 13.14
C ASN A 279 14.20 29.53 11.61
N GLY A 280 13.13 29.96 10.93
CA GLY A 280 12.92 29.69 9.51
C GLY A 280 12.89 28.19 9.19
N LEU A 281 12.93 27.87 7.90
CA LEU A 281 12.95 26.47 7.45
C LEU A 281 14.28 25.77 7.71
N GLU A 282 15.37 26.52 7.89
CA GLU A 282 16.72 25.97 8.05
C GLU A 282 16.91 25.21 9.38
N GLY A 283 16.01 25.41 10.34
CA GLY A 283 15.99 24.67 11.60
C GLY A 283 15.45 23.24 11.48
N PHE A 284 14.79 22.87 10.38
CA PHE A 284 14.17 21.55 10.24
C PHE A 284 15.11 20.55 9.59
N ASP A 285 15.55 19.57 10.38
CA ASP A 285 16.30 18.42 9.91
C ASP A 285 15.34 17.26 9.65
N ILE A 286 14.81 17.21 8.43
CA ILE A 286 13.96 16.09 7.97
C ILE A 286 14.90 14.95 7.64
N VAL A 287 15.03 13.97 8.52
CA VAL A 287 15.97 12.85 8.34
C VAL A 287 15.40 11.69 7.51
N ALA A 288 14.11 11.73 7.19
CA ALA A 288 13.42 10.65 6.49
C ALA A 288 13.83 10.57 5.01
N GLU A 289 14.20 9.38 4.54
CA GLU A 289 14.54 9.15 3.12
C GLU A 289 13.30 9.12 2.23
N ASN A 290 12.13 8.78 2.81
CA ASN A 290 10.85 8.72 2.11
C ASN A 290 9.89 9.75 2.72
N LEU A 291 9.47 10.72 1.93
CA LEU A 291 8.61 11.81 2.37
C LEU A 291 7.31 11.80 1.58
N ALA A 292 6.18 11.78 2.28
CA ALA A 292 4.85 11.94 1.70
C ALA A 292 4.10 13.05 2.42
N LEU A 293 3.77 14.12 1.68
CA LEU A 293 3.07 15.28 2.24
C LEU A 293 1.77 15.54 1.51
N SER A 294 0.72 15.70 2.30
CA SER A 294 -0.55 16.29 1.88
C SER A 294 -0.60 17.73 2.36
N PHE A 295 -0.78 18.65 1.43
CA PHE A 295 -0.86 20.07 1.72
C PHE A 295 -2.31 20.53 1.69
N GLU A 296 -2.76 21.14 2.79
CA GLU A 296 -4.03 21.83 2.85
C GLU A 296 -3.83 23.36 2.89
N ASN A 297 -4.83 24.09 2.42
CA ASN A 297 -4.83 25.54 2.43
C ASN A 297 -6.17 26.07 2.92
N GLU A 298 -6.22 26.51 4.18
CA GLU A 298 -7.40 27.15 4.78
C GLU A 298 -7.73 28.51 4.16
N TYR A 299 -6.76 29.13 3.47
CA TYR A 299 -6.92 30.50 3.01
C TYR A 299 -7.74 30.59 1.73
N GLN A 300 -8.73 31.48 1.75
CA GLN A 300 -9.44 31.98 0.56
C GLN A 300 -8.54 32.82 -0.39
N GLY A 301 -7.23 32.85 -0.15
CA GLY A 301 -6.24 33.58 -0.95
C GLY A 301 -5.82 32.83 -2.21
N GLY A 302 -4.88 33.42 -2.96
CA GLY A 302 -4.25 32.72 -4.08
C GLY A 302 -3.30 31.61 -3.65
N PHE A 303 -2.78 30.85 -4.62
CA PHE A 303 -1.84 29.77 -4.37
C PHE A 303 -0.63 30.25 -3.54
N PRO A 304 -0.25 29.57 -2.43
CA PRO A 304 0.77 30.00 -1.47
C PRO A 304 2.20 29.81 -2.01
N THR A 305 2.49 30.55 -3.08
CA THR A 305 3.63 30.33 -3.98
C THR A 305 4.95 30.54 -3.24
N LYS A 306 5.06 31.63 -2.47
CA LYS A 306 6.31 31.99 -1.78
C LYS A 306 6.71 30.92 -0.76
N THR A 307 5.73 30.43 -0.01
CA THR A 307 5.92 29.42 1.03
C THR A 307 6.40 28.10 0.45
N LEU A 308 5.71 27.58 -0.56
CA LEU A 308 6.09 26.33 -1.22
C LEU A 308 7.44 26.43 -1.95
N LEU A 309 7.76 27.58 -2.56
CA LEU A 309 9.10 27.80 -3.14
C LEU A 309 10.20 27.72 -2.08
N ALA A 310 9.99 28.33 -0.91
CA ALA A 310 10.96 28.28 0.18
C ALA A 310 11.13 26.85 0.71
N PHE A 311 10.02 26.13 0.87
CA PHE A 311 10.02 24.74 1.31
C PHE A 311 10.73 23.81 0.33
N PHE A 312 10.42 23.89 -0.97
CA PHE A 312 11.09 23.08 -2.00
C PHE A 312 12.60 23.34 -2.06
N ARG A 313 13.02 24.61 -1.94
CA ARG A 313 14.47 24.93 -1.83
C ARG A 313 15.11 24.29 -0.61
N HIS A 314 14.40 24.26 0.52
CA HIS A 314 14.88 23.57 1.72
C HIS A 314 15.04 22.07 1.48
N LEU A 315 14.04 21.40 0.90
CA LEU A 315 14.15 19.99 0.52
C LEU A 315 15.28 19.73 -0.48
N GLY A 316 15.53 20.66 -1.39
CA GLY A 316 16.67 20.61 -2.29
C GLY A 316 18.01 20.71 -1.57
N LYS A 317 18.12 21.55 -0.53
CA LYS A 317 19.33 21.62 0.31
C LYS A 317 19.58 20.31 1.07
N LEU A 318 18.52 19.65 1.54
CA LEU A 318 18.62 18.38 2.26
C LEU A 318 19.12 17.24 1.36
N GLY A 319 18.64 17.15 0.12
CA GLY A 319 19.29 16.40 -0.97
C GLY A 319 19.38 14.86 -0.82
N HIS A 320 18.78 14.26 0.21
CA HIS A 320 18.95 12.84 0.56
C HIS A 320 17.72 11.97 0.30
N PHE A 321 16.64 12.52 -0.26
CA PHE A 321 15.39 11.77 -0.46
C PHE A 321 15.53 10.71 -1.55
N LYS A 322 14.95 9.53 -1.29
CA LYS A 322 14.76 8.44 -2.27
C LYS A 322 13.34 8.42 -2.82
N LYS A 323 12.36 8.82 -2.02
CA LYS A 323 10.96 8.93 -2.45
C LYS A 323 10.38 10.24 -1.95
N ILE A 324 9.73 10.97 -2.85
CA ILE A 324 9.00 12.19 -2.52
C ILE A 324 7.59 12.05 -3.10
N LYS A 325 6.60 12.33 -2.26
CA LYS A 325 5.20 12.38 -2.64
C LYS A 325 4.60 13.70 -2.19
N PHE A 326 3.95 14.41 -3.10
CA PHE A 326 3.25 15.66 -2.82
C PHE A 326 1.82 15.59 -3.30
N ARG A 327 0.89 15.97 -2.43
CA ARG A 327 -0.53 16.13 -2.71
C ARG A 327 -0.95 17.54 -2.35
N PHE A 328 -1.76 18.15 -3.21
CA PHE A 328 -2.32 19.47 -2.98
C PHE A 328 -3.84 19.32 -2.86
N ASP A 329 -4.29 19.22 -1.61
CA ASP A 329 -5.70 19.05 -1.26
C ASP A 329 -6.42 20.43 -1.35
N PHE A 330 -6.35 21.07 -2.52
CA PHE A 330 -6.97 22.37 -2.80
C PHE A 330 -8.14 22.20 -3.77
N LYS A 331 -9.15 23.07 -3.62
CA LYS A 331 -10.26 23.16 -4.56
C LYS A 331 -9.78 23.68 -5.93
N PRO A 332 -9.86 22.86 -7.01
CA PRO A 332 -9.26 23.15 -8.31
C PRO A 332 -9.99 24.28 -9.04
N GLU A 333 -11.26 24.56 -8.68
CA GLU A 333 -12.02 25.68 -9.23
C GLU A 333 -11.41 27.04 -8.86
N VAL A 334 -10.62 27.07 -7.78
CA VAL A 334 -10.13 28.31 -7.16
C VAL A 334 -8.65 28.55 -7.47
N MET A 335 -7.86 27.49 -7.64
CA MET A 335 -6.40 27.62 -7.73
C MET A 335 -5.81 26.88 -8.93
N LYS A 336 -4.71 27.40 -9.46
CA LYS A 336 -3.86 26.76 -10.45
C LYS A 336 -2.45 26.71 -9.92
N ILE A 337 -1.71 25.64 -10.22
CA ILE A 337 -0.29 25.55 -9.86
C ILE A 337 0.46 26.65 -10.64
N PRO A 338 1.21 27.53 -9.97
CA PRO A 338 2.06 28.48 -10.67
C PRO A 338 3.23 27.77 -11.33
N GLU A 339 3.60 28.19 -12.54
CA GLU A 339 4.76 27.63 -13.26
C GLU A 339 6.06 27.69 -12.44
N SER A 340 6.23 28.72 -11.59
CA SER A 340 7.39 28.81 -10.70
C SER A 340 7.51 27.63 -9.72
N ILE A 341 6.39 27.05 -9.29
CA ILE A 341 6.35 25.88 -8.39
C ILE A 341 6.82 24.63 -9.13
N VAL A 342 6.40 24.47 -10.39
CA VAL A 342 6.83 23.37 -11.26
C VAL A 342 8.35 23.40 -11.46
N GLN A 343 8.88 24.58 -11.79
CA GLN A 343 10.32 24.78 -12.00
C GLN A 343 11.12 24.49 -10.72
N GLU A 344 10.62 24.94 -9.56
CA GLU A 344 11.30 24.69 -8.28
C GLU A 344 11.19 23.22 -7.86
N LEU A 345 10.08 22.54 -8.15
CA LEU A 345 9.95 21.10 -7.94
C LEU A 345 10.97 20.33 -8.79
N ILE A 346 11.13 20.66 -10.07
CA ILE A 346 12.15 20.06 -10.94
C ILE A 346 13.54 20.25 -10.32
N ARG A 347 13.89 21.47 -9.90
CA ARG A 347 15.18 21.76 -9.24
C ARG A 347 15.38 20.94 -7.96
N THR A 348 14.33 20.81 -7.16
CA THR A 348 14.32 20.01 -5.93
C THR A 348 14.59 18.55 -6.22
N VAL A 349 13.96 18.00 -7.27
CA VAL A 349 14.22 16.63 -7.73
C VAL A 349 15.68 16.45 -8.13
N PHE A 350 16.26 17.33 -8.94
CA PHE A 350 17.68 17.24 -9.32
C PHE A 350 18.67 17.43 -8.18
N ALA A 351 18.30 18.22 -7.17
CA ALA A 351 19.11 18.35 -5.96
C ALA A 351 19.14 17.03 -5.16
N ASN A 352 18.08 16.23 -5.25
CA ASN A 352 17.96 14.90 -4.67
C ASN A 352 18.45 13.81 -5.64
N ARG A 353 19.77 13.72 -5.83
CA ARG A 353 20.38 12.85 -6.85
C ARG A 353 20.05 11.36 -6.74
N ASN A 354 19.61 10.91 -5.57
CA ASN A 354 19.22 9.52 -5.31
C ASN A 354 17.69 9.32 -5.35
N LEU A 355 16.92 10.31 -5.80
CA LEU A 355 15.48 10.20 -5.90
C LEU A 355 15.09 9.15 -6.94
N GLU A 356 14.43 8.10 -6.48
CA GLU A 356 13.96 6.98 -7.28
C GLU A 356 12.48 7.10 -7.63
N VAL A 357 11.67 7.65 -6.72
CA VAL A 357 10.22 7.80 -6.88
C VAL A 357 9.80 9.25 -6.65
N LEU A 358 9.13 9.82 -7.64
CA LEU A 358 8.38 11.06 -7.50
C LEU A 358 6.89 10.74 -7.69
N ASP A 359 6.08 11.01 -6.68
CA ASP A 359 4.64 10.76 -6.69
C ASP A 359 3.87 12.07 -6.54
N LEU A 360 3.22 12.47 -7.63
CA LEU A 360 2.38 13.66 -7.75
C LEU A 360 0.92 13.26 -7.97
N THR A 361 0.53 12.04 -7.57
CA THR A 361 -0.84 11.57 -7.70
C THR A 361 -1.75 12.22 -6.69
N ALA A 362 -2.90 12.63 -7.18
CA ALA A 362 -3.93 13.36 -6.45
C ALA A 362 -5.13 12.44 -6.13
N LYS A 363 -5.85 12.71 -5.05
CA LYS A 363 -7.20 12.22 -4.79
C LYS A 363 -8.19 12.89 -5.75
N ARG A 364 -9.44 12.41 -5.74
CA ARG A 364 -10.48 12.93 -6.62
C ARG A 364 -10.84 14.35 -6.18
N GLY A 365 -10.68 15.32 -7.08
CA GLY A 365 -10.98 16.72 -6.80
C GLY A 365 -9.79 17.55 -6.33
N ASP A 366 -8.58 16.98 -6.30
CA ASP A 366 -7.36 17.73 -6.01
C ASP A 366 -6.89 18.55 -7.22
N LEU A 367 -5.88 19.39 -7.00
CA LEU A 367 -5.27 20.20 -8.03
C LEU A 367 -4.55 19.36 -9.10
N GLU A 368 -4.95 19.55 -10.37
CA GLU A 368 -4.43 18.78 -11.50
C GLU A 368 -3.11 19.35 -12.06
N TRP A 369 -2.25 18.46 -12.54
CA TRP A 369 -0.97 18.80 -13.16
C TRP A 369 -1.03 19.00 -14.68
N ASP A 370 -2.21 18.89 -15.28
CA ASP A 370 -2.44 18.86 -16.73
C ASP A 370 -1.71 19.98 -17.49
N ALA A 371 -1.82 21.22 -17.00
CA ALA A 371 -1.21 22.39 -17.62
C ALA A 371 0.33 22.40 -17.58
N HIS A 372 0.95 21.53 -16.77
CA HIS A 372 2.39 21.49 -16.50
C HIS A 372 3.04 20.17 -16.89
N LEU A 373 2.30 19.20 -17.44
CA LEU A 373 2.86 17.89 -17.79
C LEU A 373 4.00 18.00 -18.80
N GLU A 374 3.89 18.86 -19.82
CA GLU A 374 4.98 19.08 -20.78
C GLU A 374 6.27 19.53 -20.06
N THR A 375 6.16 20.59 -19.25
CA THR A 375 7.29 21.13 -18.49
C THR A 375 7.89 20.10 -17.53
N LEU A 376 7.05 19.39 -16.77
CA LEU A 376 7.50 18.38 -15.81
C LEU A 376 8.23 17.24 -16.52
N LEU A 377 7.64 16.68 -17.58
CA LEU A 377 8.21 15.54 -18.28
C LEU A 377 9.49 15.93 -19.03
N ASP A 378 9.56 17.12 -19.63
CA ASP A 378 10.80 17.59 -20.26
C ASP A 378 11.88 17.91 -19.23
N GLY A 379 11.51 18.55 -18.12
CA GLY A 379 12.44 18.92 -17.06
C GLY A 379 13.07 17.72 -16.37
N LEU A 380 12.32 16.64 -16.15
CA LEU A 380 12.78 15.46 -15.40
C LEU A 380 13.57 14.43 -16.25
N LYS A 381 13.65 14.61 -17.57
CA LYS A 381 14.24 13.61 -18.48
C LYS A 381 15.72 13.31 -18.18
N ASP A 382 16.46 14.24 -17.63
CA ASP A 382 17.90 14.05 -17.35
C ASP A 382 18.17 13.49 -15.93
N HIS A 383 17.14 13.16 -15.15
CA HIS A 383 17.32 12.62 -13.81
C HIS A 383 17.77 11.15 -13.83
N SER A 384 19.06 10.92 -13.60
CA SER A 384 19.69 9.59 -13.78
C SER A 384 19.23 8.50 -12.81
N ALA A 385 18.75 8.87 -11.62
CA ALA A 385 18.28 7.92 -10.60
C ALA A 385 16.77 7.72 -10.60
N LEU A 386 16.00 8.59 -11.26
CA LEU A 386 14.54 8.51 -11.21
C LEU A 386 14.09 7.25 -11.95
N ARG A 387 13.25 6.46 -11.30
CA ARG A 387 12.72 5.19 -11.83
C ARG A 387 11.22 5.22 -11.99
N THR A 388 10.53 5.92 -11.10
CA THR A 388 9.07 5.98 -11.10
C THR A 388 8.61 7.43 -10.98
N LEU A 389 7.78 7.84 -11.94
CA LEU A 389 7.01 9.07 -11.88
C LEU A 389 5.53 8.68 -11.80
N LYS A 390 4.90 8.86 -10.65
CA LYS A 390 3.46 8.69 -10.51
C LYS A 390 2.80 10.05 -10.68
N ILE A 391 1.86 10.18 -11.61
CA ILE A 391 1.17 11.45 -11.88
C ILE A 391 -0.21 11.18 -12.45
N ASN A 392 -1.18 12.00 -12.07
CA ASN A 392 -2.50 12.00 -12.71
C ASN A 392 -2.53 13.06 -13.81
N GLY A 393 -3.21 12.76 -14.91
CA GLY A 393 -3.58 13.77 -15.87
C GLY A 393 -4.54 13.25 -16.92
N SER A 394 -5.24 14.17 -17.59
CA SER A 394 -6.11 13.80 -18.71
C SER A 394 -5.28 13.26 -19.88
N TYR A 395 -5.92 12.45 -20.73
CA TYR A 395 -5.27 11.86 -21.90
C TYR A 395 -4.60 12.92 -22.80
N ASP A 396 -5.27 14.04 -23.02
CA ASP A 396 -4.80 15.11 -23.90
C ASP A 396 -3.64 15.92 -23.28
N ALA A 397 -3.54 15.95 -21.95
CA ALA A 397 -2.49 16.68 -21.25
C ALA A 397 -1.10 16.06 -21.44
N PHE A 398 -1.02 14.77 -21.80
CA PHE A 398 0.25 14.11 -22.16
C PHE A 398 0.73 14.42 -23.59
N GLY A 399 0.05 15.34 -24.27
CA GLY A 399 0.31 15.72 -25.66
C GLY A 399 -0.32 14.74 -26.64
N ARG A 400 -0.42 15.16 -27.91
CA ARG A 400 -1.00 14.33 -28.96
C ARG A 400 -0.25 12.99 -29.05
N ASP A 401 -1.01 11.89 -28.98
CA ASP A 401 -0.46 10.52 -29.00
C ASP A 401 0.61 10.27 -27.91
N PHE A 402 0.46 10.91 -26.74
CA PHE A 402 1.39 10.86 -25.62
C PHE A 402 2.83 11.29 -25.99
N SER A 403 2.97 12.30 -26.86
CA SER A 403 4.27 12.78 -27.33
C SER A 403 5.23 13.14 -26.19
N TYR A 404 4.73 13.70 -25.09
CA TYR A 404 5.56 14.11 -23.95
C TYR A 404 6.14 12.90 -23.20
N ILE A 405 5.31 11.88 -22.93
CA ILE A 405 5.79 10.62 -22.32
C ILE A 405 6.81 9.95 -23.24
N ARG A 406 6.51 9.85 -24.55
CA ARG A 406 7.40 9.24 -25.53
C ARG A 406 8.77 9.93 -25.57
N ASN A 407 8.79 11.27 -25.49
CA ASN A 407 10.02 12.04 -25.43
C ASN A 407 10.81 11.71 -24.15
N LEU A 408 10.16 11.77 -22.99
CA LEU A 408 10.75 11.44 -21.69
C LEU A 408 11.38 10.04 -21.70
N ILE A 409 10.64 9.01 -22.05
CA ILE A 409 11.12 7.62 -21.95
C ILE A 409 12.12 7.25 -23.05
N SER A 410 12.18 8.03 -24.15
CA SER A 410 13.21 7.86 -25.18
C SER A 410 14.55 8.43 -24.72
N HIS A 411 14.54 9.55 -23.98
CA HIS A 411 15.72 10.13 -23.34
C HIS A 411 16.14 9.33 -22.11
N ASN A 412 15.19 9.11 -21.19
CA ASN A 412 15.40 8.41 -19.94
C ASN A 412 14.77 7.03 -19.98
N ARG A 413 15.57 6.04 -20.35
CA ARG A 413 15.09 4.66 -20.51
C ARG A 413 14.77 3.96 -19.19
N SER A 414 15.11 4.55 -18.05
CA SER A 414 14.89 3.95 -16.74
C SER A 414 13.63 4.44 -16.02
N ILE A 415 13.03 5.54 -16.46
CA ILE A 415 11.80 6.07 -15.86
C ILE A 415 10.58 5.30 -16.38
N THR A 416 9.65 5.00 -15.49
CA THR A 416 8.29 4.54 -15.79
C THR A 416 7.28 5.57 -15.27
N VAL A 417 6.36 5.99 -16.13
CA VAL A 417 5.27 6.92 -15.81
C VAL A 417 4.00 6.13 -15.53
N MET A 418 3.43 6.32 -14.33
CA MET A 418 2.27 5.56 -13.84
C MET A 418 1.18 6.49 -13.29
N ASP A 419 -0.05 5.99 -13.22
CA ASP A 419 -1.15 6.63 -12.49
C ASP A 419 -1.18 6.22 -11.00
N LYS A 420 -2.18 6.71 -10.27
CA LYS A 420 -2.42 6.36 -8.87
C LYS A 420 -2.70 4.87 -8.62
N ASP A 421 -3.20 4.15 -9.62
CA ASP A 421 -3.53 2.72 -9.57
C ASP A 421 -2.33 1.86 -10.05
N GLU A 422 -1.15 2.47 -10.17
CA GLU A 422 0.09 1.87 -10.65
C GLU A 422 0.01 1.35 -12.10
N ARG A 423 -0.95 1.84 -12.87
CA ARG A 423 -1.07 1.52 -14.29
C ARG A 423 -0.17 2.44 -15.08
N ILE A 424 0.50 1.87 -16.07
CA ILE A 424 1.38 2.63 -16.95
C ILE A 424 0.54 3.54 -17.84
N HIS A 425 0.88 4.84 -17.85
CA HIS A 425 0.29 5.78 -18.79
C HIS A 425 0.73 5.47 -20.22
N GLY A 426 -0.22 5.35 -21.13
CA GLY A 426 0.09 5.29 -22.56
C GLY A 426 -1.03 4.78 -23.45
N ASP A 427 -0.71 4.69 -24.74
CA ASP A 427 -1.59 4.09 -25.72
C ASP A 427 -1.60 2.55 -25.61
N ARG A 428 -2.51 1.91 -26.36
CA ARG A 428 -2.69 0.46 -26.31
C ARG A 428 -1.44 -0.35 -26.71
N TYR A 429 -0.50 0.22 -27.47
CA TYR A 429 0.55 -0.57 -28.13
C TYR A 429 1.93 0.10 -28.21
N GLY A 430 2.00 1.39 -28.55
CA GLY A 430 3.23 2.13 -28.78
C GLY A 430 4.07 2.31 -27.49
N ILE A 431 3.48 2.85 -26.43
CA ILE A 431 4.21 3.09 -25.17
C ILE A 431 4.64 1.77 -24.49
N PRO A 432 3.75 0.76 -24.34
CA PRO A 432 4.17 -0.54 -23.81
C PRO A 432 5.34 -1.17 -24.57
N ALA A 433 5.41 -1.00 -25.91
CA ALA A 433 6.53 -1.48 -26.71
C ALA A 433 7.83 -0.74 -26.38
N ILE A 434 7.79 0.58 -26.15
CA ILE A 434 8.97 1.36 -25.75
C ILE A 434 9.45 0.92 -24.36
N TYR A 435 8.56 0.78 -23.37
CA TYR A 435 8.94 0.26 -22.05
C TYR A 435 9.53 -1.15 -22.12
N SER A 436 8.97 -2.02 -22.96
CA SER A 436 9.48 -3.36 -23.17
C SER A 436 10.91 -3.34 -23.74
N LEU A 437 11.20 -2.43 -24.68
CA LEU A 437 12.55 -2.24 -25.22
C LEU A 437 13.50 -1.62 -24.18
N ASN A 438 13.04 -0.63 -23.42
CA ASN A 438 13.81 0.04 -22.38
C ASN A 438 14.18 -0.90 -21.23
N ARG A 439 13.25 -1.74 -20.76
CA ARG A 439 13.53 -2.79 -19.77
C ARG A 439 14.60 -3.75 -20.28
N PHE A 440 14.51 -4.14 -21.55
CA PHE A 440 15.52 -4.97 -22.19
C PHE A 440 16.89 -4.27 -22.25
N TYR A 441 16.92 -2.98 -22.59
CA TYR A 441 18.13 -2.15 -22.57
C TYR A 441 18.79 -2.08 -21.20
N CYS A 442 18.01 -1.77 -20.16
CA CYS A 442 18.52 -1.69 -18.80
C CYS A 442 19.03 -3.06 -18.32
N GLY A 443 18.32 -4.15 -18.62
CA GLY A 443 18.76 -5.50 -18.31
C GLY A 443 20.05 -5.90 -19.04
N SER A 444 20.16 -5.57 -20.33
CA SER A 444 21.37 -5.80 -21.15
C SER A 444 22.60 -5.13 -20.55
N LYS A 445 22.47 -3.89 -20.06
CA LYS A 445 23.54 -3.17 -19.37
C LYS A 445 23.89 -3.77 -18.01
N ALA A 446 22.89 -4.25 -17.26
CA ALA A 446 23.12 -4.86 -15.96
C ALA A 446 23.96 -6.15 -16.06
N LEU A 447 23.81 -6.91 -17.16
CA LEU A 447 24.60 -8.12 -17.41
C LEU A 447 26.12 -7.86 -17.49
N VAL A 448 26.54 -6.64 -17.83
CA VAL A 448 27.97 -6.28 -17.89
C VAL A 448 28.65 -6.38 -16.52
N VAL A 449 27.88 -6.24 -15.43
CA VAL A 449 28.38 -6.31 -14.05
C VAL A 449 28.48 -7.75 -13.54
N GLU A 450 27.86 -8.72 -14.23
CA GLU A 450 27.87 -10.12 -13.82
C GLU A 450 29.24 -10.78 -14.00
N PRO A 451 29.58 -11.79 -13.18
CA PRO A 451 30.81 -12.55 -13.35
C PRO A 451 30.94 -13.12 -14.77
N PRO A 452 32.14 -13.10 -15.38
CA PRO A 452 32.33 -13.57 -16.76
C PRO A 452 31.78 -14.97 -17.04
N SER A 453 31.87 -15.89 -16.06
CA SER A 453 31.39 -17.27 -16.15
C SER A 453 29.88 -17.41 -16.30
N GLU A 454 29.11 -16.45 -15.78
CA GLU A 454 27.65 -16.47 -15.81
C GLU A 454 27.10 -15.63 -16.97
N ARG A 455 27.83 -14.57 -17.33
CA ARG A 455 27.43 -13.61 -18.35
C ARG A 455 27.26 -14.22 -19.75
N ALA A 456 28.22 -15.02 -20.23
CA ALA A 456 28.13 -15.62 -21.56
C ALA A 456 26.90 -16.55 -21.73
N PRO A 457 26.62 -17.50 -20.82
CA PRO A 457 25.38 -18.28 -20.83
C PRO A 457 24.10 -17.43 -20.77
N LEU A 458 24.09 -16.35 -19.99
CA LEU A 458 22.95 -15.44 -19.88
C LEU A 458 22.70 -14.68 -21.19
N VAL A 459 23.76 -14.17 -21.82
CA VAL A 459 23.70 -13.51 -23.14
C VAL A 459 23.19 -14.49 -24.21
N ALA A 460 23.70 -15.73 -24.24
CA ALA A 460 23.22 -16.76 -25.16
C ALA A 460 21.73 -17.07 -24.96
N THR A 461 21.31 -17.25 -23.71
CA THR A 461 19.91 -17.49 -23.34
C THR A 461 19.02 -16.33 -23.77
N ALA A 462 19.45 -15.09 -23.51
CA ALA A 462 18.71 -13.90 -23.88
C ALA A 462 18.56 -13.77 -25.41
N LEU A 463 19.62 -14.06 -26.19
CA LEU A 463 19.58 -14.09 -27.66
C LEU A 463 18.54 -15.10 -28.16
N LEU A 464 18.57 -16.33 -27.64
CA LEU A 464 17.72 -17.43 -28.08
C LEU A 464 16.25 -17.28 -27.66
N GLN A 465 15.99 -16.74 -26.47
CA GLN A 465 14.65 -16.68 -25.91
C GLN A 465 13.96 -15.32 -26.07
N LYS A 466 14.69 -14.21 -25.92
CA LYS A 466 14.10 -12.86 -25.87
C LYS A 466 14.38 -12.02 -27.11
N CYS A 467 15.43 -12.33 -27.87
CA CYS A 467 15.84 -11.59 -29.06
C CYS A 467 15.55 -12.30 -30.39
N ARG A 468 15.19 -13.59 -30.38
CA ARG A 468 15.02 -14.44 -31.59
C ARG A 468 14.26 -13.80 -32.75
N PHE A 469 13.27 -12.95 -32.46
CA PHE A 469 12.43 -12.29 -33.46
C PHE A 469 12.51 -10.76 -33.41
N SER A 470 13.56 -10.20 -32.81
CA SER A 470 13.72 -8.75 -32.66
C SER A 470 15.16 -8.33 -32.94
N LEU A 471 15.41 -7.92 -34.18
CA LEU A 471 16.71 -7.39 -34.61
C LEU A 471 17.20 -6.26 -33.68
N LYS A 472 16.29 -5.38 -33.24
CA LYS A 472 16.61 -4.28 -32.32
C LYS A 472 17.15 -4.80 -30.98
N ARG A 473 16.50 -5.83 -30.40
CA ARG A 473 16.96 -6.42 -29.13
C ARG A 473 18.25 -7.20 -29.31
N SER A 474 18.39 -7.96 -30.39
CA SER A 474 19.63 -8.68 -30.69
C SER A 474 20.80 -7.71 -30.83
N ALA A 475 20.65 -6.68 -31.69
CA ALA A 475 21.70 -5.69 -31.92
C ALA A 475 22.12 -5.00 -30.63
N LEU A 476 21.15 -4.66 -29.77
CA LEU A 476 21.41 -3.99 -28.52
C LEU A 476 22.11 -4.88 -27.48
N LEU A 477 21.66 -6.12 -27.33
CA LEU A 477 22.30 -7.07 -26.43
C LEU A 477 23.75 -7.32 -26.83
N LEU A 478 23.98 -7.49 -28.14
CA LEU A 478 25.30 -7.71 -28.70
C LEU A 478 26.21 -6.48 -28.60
N SER A 479 25.67 -5.26 -28.74
CA SER A 479 26.46 -4.03 -28.59
C SER A 479 26.97 -3.84 -27.16
N ASP A 480 26.17 -4.23 -26.16
CA ASP A 480 26.57 -4.11 -24.76
C ASP A 480 27.46 -5.27 -24.28
N ASN A 481 27.42 -6.43 -24.96
CA ASN A 481 28.08 -7.67 -24.53
C ASN A 481 28.90 -8.33 -25.65
N THR A 482 29.65 -7.53 -26.42
CA THR A 482 30.44 -8.02 -27.56
C THR A 482 31.56 -8.98 -27.12
N ASP A 483 32.11 -8.78 -25.93
CA ASP A 483 33.11 -9.65 -25.30
C ASP A 483 32.52 -11.03 -24.95
N ALA A 484 31.33 -11.07 -24.33
CA ALA A 484 30.64 -12.32 -24.04
C ALA A 484 30.28 -13.11 -25.31
N LEU A 485 30.00 -12.42 -26.42
CA LEU A 485 29.84 -13.08 -27.72
C LEU A 485 31.15 -13.72 -28.20
N LEU A 486 32.28 -13.05 -28.02
CA LEU A 486 33.59 -13.60 -28.37
C LEU A 486 33.89 -14.85 -27.55
N ASP A 487 33.58 -14.83 -26.25
CA ASP A 487 33.74 -15.99 -25.36
C ASP A 487 32.89 -17.18 -25.84
N LEU A 488 31.63 -16.92 -26.24
CA LEU A 488 30.75 -17.96 -26.80
C LEU A 488 31.29 -18.56 -28.10
N ILE A 489 31.91 -17.75 -28.96
CA ILE A 489 32.53 -18.21 -30.22
C ILE A 489 33.78 -19.05 -29.92
N GLN A 490 34.60 -18.63 -28.96
CA GLN A 490 35.83 -19.34 -28.58
C GLN A 490 35.55 -20.66 -27.84
N ALA A 491 34.42 -20.76 -27.15
CA ALA A 491 34.02 -21.97 -26.43
C ALA A 491 33.55 -23.11 -27.35
N VAL A 492 33.31 -22.88 -28.64
CA VAL A 492 32.93 -23.93 -29.61
C VAL A 492 34.20 -24.65 -30.07
N PRO A 493 34.38 -25.95 -29.77
CA PRO A 493 35.49 -26.73 -30.30
C PRO A 493 35.38 -26.77 -31.83
N LEU A 494 36.35 -26.20 -32.53
CA LEU A 494 36.36 -26.12 -34.01
C LEU A 494 36.26 -27.53 -34.65
N ASP A 495 36.78 -28.55 -33.97
CA ASP A 495 36.81 -29.93 -34.44
C ASP A 495 35.41 -30.59 -34.50
N GLU A 496 34.44 -30.16 -33.69
CA GLU A 496 33.06 -30.69 -33.71
C GLU A 496 32.18 -30.03 -34.79
N CYS A 497 32.55 -28.81 -35.22
CA CYS A 497 31.78 -28.07 -36.23
C CYS A 497 31.96 -28.64 -37.66
N GLU A 498 33.15 -29.19 -37.97
CA GLU A 498 33.41 -29.77 -39.30
C GLU A 498 32.59 -31.04 -39.56
N GLU A 499 32.38 -31.89 -38.55
CA GLU A 499 31.54 -33.11 -38.69
C GLU A 499 30.05 -32.77 -38.87
N ALA A 500 29.53 -31.78 -38.14
CA ALA A 500 28.13 -31.33 -38.24
C ALA A 500 27.82 -30.66 -39.59
N LEU A 501 28.75 -29.86 -40.12
CA LEU A 501 28.60 -29.27 -41.46
C LEU A 501 28.75 -30.32 -42.56
N SER A 502 29.67 -31.26 -42.42
CA SER A 502 29.86 -32.38 -43.36
C SER A 502 28.60 -33.25 -43.48
N THR A 503 27.87 -33.46 -42.38
CA THR A 503 26.60 -34.20 -42.37
C THR A 503 25.41 -33.39 -42.92
N ALA A 504 25.34 -32.08 -42.67
CA ALA A 504 24.27 -31.22 -43.21
C ALA A 504 24.35 -31.01 -44.74
N TYR A 505 25.55 -31.05 -45.32
CA TYR A 505 25.77 -30.96 -46.76
C TYR A 505 25.54 -32.27 -47.52
N GLN A 506 25.26 -33.39 -46.83
CA GLN A 506 24.74 -34.58 -47.50
C GLN A 506 23.29 -34.35 -47.93
N VAL A 507 23.14 -33.69 -49.08
CA VAL A 507 21.87 -33.54 -49.81
C VAL A 507 21.21 -34.92 -49.89
N PRO A 508 19.99 -35.11 -49.35
CA PRO A 508 19.29 -36.37 -49.48
C PRO A 508 19.13 -36.66 -50.97
N LYS A 509 19.80 -37.70 -51.47
CA LYS A 509 19.63 -38.16 -52.86
C LYS A 509 18.14 -38.40 -53.06
N ARG A 510 17.49 -37.56 -53.88
CA ARG A 510 16.08 -37.72 -54.26
C ARG A 510 15.88 -39.18 -54.68
N PRO A 511 14.92 -39.92 -54.09
CA PRO A 511 14.62 -41.26 -54.53
C PRO A 511 14.18 -41.18 -55.99
N ARG A 512 14.89 -41.89 -56.88
CA ARG A 512 14.47 -42.06 -58.27
C ARG A 512 13.12 -42.75 -58.26
N ARG A 513 12.07 -42.06 -58.70
CA ARG A 513 10.77 -42.68 -59.01
C ARG A 513 11.00 -43.73 -60.11
N ALA A 514 10.59 -44.95 -59.83
CA ALA A 514 10.46 -46.03 -60.79
C ALA A 514 9.22 -45.83 -61.66
#